data_AF-A0A921EPQ5-F1
#
_entry.id   AF-A0A921EPQ5-F1
#
_cell.length_a   1.000
_cell.length_b   1.000
_cell.length_c   1.000
_cell.angle_alpha   90.00
_cell.angle_beta   90.00
_cell.angle_gamma   90.00
#
_symmetry.space_group_name_H-M   'P 1'
#
loop_
_entity.id
_entity.type
_entity.pdbx_description
1 polymer ?
#
loop_
_entity_poly.entity_id
_entity_poly.type
_entity_poly.pdbx_seq_one_letter_code
_entity_poly.pdbx_strand_id
1 'polypeptide(L)'
;ADIVGKPGPDPALQIDTDLRPEGKGGPQVRTVSSYASYYEKWAATWERQMLLRARPGAGDLHLAEAVLADADPFRYPDGGPTRAQVAEIRKLKSRMETERIPRGVPRERHLKLGPGGLSDVEWTVQLLQLRHGYEHPGLRRTSTLDTLELLAKLELVTAQQATRMSEAWHRASMLRDAIMLVRGRASDSLPADVRELGAIAELLGYRSGEASWLLDDTRRLMRRSAETVDELFWRS
;
A
#
# COMPACT_ATOMS: atom_id res chain seq x y z
N ALA A 1 7.73 -15.90 19.60
CA ALA A 1 8.05 -14.60 18.99
C ALA A 1 9.55 -14.29 18.98
N ASP A 2 10.34 -14.85 19.90
CA ASP A 2 11.68 -14.35 20.24
C ASP A 2 12.86 -15.00 19.49
N ILE A 3 12.61 -15.66 18.35
CA ILE A 3 13.67 -16.31 17.54
C ILE A 3 14.02 -15.46 16.31
N VAL A 4 13.02 -14.84 15.66
CA VAL A 4 13.21 -14.09 14.41
C VAL A 4 13.76 -12.68 14.64
N GLY A 5 13.50 -12.09 15.81
CA GLY A 5 14.01 -10.77 16.19
C GLY A 5 15.39 -10.78 16.87
N LYS A 6 15.99 -11.96 17.08
CA LYS A 6 17.30 -12.06 17.73
C LYS A 6 18.41 -11.58 16.77
N PRO A 7 19.42 -10.85 17.27
CA PRO A 7 20.54 -10.43 16.45
C PRO A 7 21.26 -11.64 15.85
N GLY A 8 21.37 -11.67 14.53
CA GLY A 8 22.22 -12.60 13.78
C GLY A 8 23.25 -11.82 12.95
N PRO A 9 23.98 -12.49 12.05
CA PRO A 9 24.84 -11.81 11.07
C PRO A 9 24.03 -10.92 10.11
N ASP A 10 22.73 -11.23 9.91
CA ASP A 10 21.80 -10.43 9.13
C ASP A 10 20.99 -9.44 10.00
N PRO A 11 20.46 -8.35 9.42
CA PRO A 11 19.56 -7.44 10.12
C PRO A 11 18.35 -8.19 10.72
N ALA A 12 18.01 -7.85 11.97
CA ALA A 12 16.87 -8.46 12.65
C ALA A 12 15.56 -8.19 11.89
N LEU A 13 14.77 -9.25 11.68
CA LEU A 13 13.43 -9.15 11.10
C LEU A 13 12.44 -8.78 12.18
N GLN A 14 11.91 -7.56 12.12
CA GLN A 14 10.84 -7.12 13.02
C GLN A 14 9.51 -7.71 12.54
N ILE A 15 8.89 -8.53 13.39
CA ILE A 15 7.55 -9.07 13.15
C ILE A 15 6.53 -8.15 13.84
N ASP A 16 5.68 -7.52 13.03
CA ASP A 16 4.51 -6.78 13.51
C ASP A 16 3.27 -7.70 13.47
N THR A 17 2.62 -7.87 14.62
CA THR A 17 1.39 -8.69 14.79
C THR A 17 0.18 -7.84 15.17
N ASP A 18 0.29 -6.51 15.10
CA ASP A 18 -0.74 -5.57 15.56
C ASP A 18 -1.96 -5.50 14.63
N LEU A 19 -1.85 -6.08 13.43
CA LEU A 19 -2.92 -6.18 12.44
C LEU A 19 -3.85 -7.40 12.65
N ARG A 20 -3.63 -8.20 13.70
CA ARG A 20 -4.55 -9.30 14.06
C ARG A 20 -5.84 -8.75 14.70
N PRO A 21 -6.95 -9.51 14.70
CA PRO A 21 -8.17 -9.15 15.42
C PRO A 21 -7.92 -8.70 16.87
N GLU A 22 -8.46 -7.54 17.24
CA GLU A 22 -8.26 -6.84 18.52
C GLU A 22 -6.83 -6.28 18.77
N GLY A 23 -5.96 -6.34 17.76
CA GLY A 23 -4.59 -5.83 17.81
C GLY A 23 -3.83 -6.35 19.03
N LYS A 24 -3.11 -5.46 19.73
CA LYS A 24 -2.30 -5.81 20.92
C LYS A 24 -3.10 -6.46 22.04
N GLY A 25 -4.38 -6.16 22.17
CA GLY A 25 -5.26 -6.71 23.21
C GLY A 25 -5.78 -8.12 22.89
N GLY A 26 -5.69 -8.55 21.63
CA GLY A 26 -6.17 -9.85 21.18
C GLY A 26 -5.17 -10.99 21.43
N PRO A 27 -5.64 -12.25 21.44
CA PRO A 27 -4.77 -13.42 21.47
C PRO A 27 -3.83 -13.45 20.24
N GLN A 28 -2.64 -14.03 20.41
CA GLN A 28 -1.66 -14.16 19.31
C GLN A 28 -2.09 -15.17 18.23
N VAL A 29 -2.87 -16.17 18.63
CA VAL A 29 -3.36 -17.23 17.74
C VAL A 29 -4.84 -17.44 18.04
N ARG A 30 -5.64 -17.70 17.00
CA ARG A 30 -7.07 -17.99 17.09
C ARG A 30 -7.39 -19.27 16.33
N THR A 31 -8.50 -19.90 16.69
CA THR A 31 -9.13 -20.91 15.83
C THR A 31 -9.75 -20.23 14.61
N VAL A 32 -9.93 -20.98 13.52
CA VAL A 32 -10.61 -20.50 12.30
C VAL A 32 -12.00 -19.96 12.62
N SER A 33 -12.77 -20.69 13.43
CA SER A 33 -14.12 -20.28 13.85
C SER A 33 -14.16 -18.98 14.66
N SER A 34 -13.16 -18.76 15.53
CA SER A 34 -13.03 -17.50 16.29
C SER A 34 -12.70 -16.32 15.37
N TYR A 35 -11.89 -16.57 14.34
CA TYR A 35 -11.51 -15.58 13.35
C TYR A 35 -12.71 -15.15 12.49
N ALA A 36 -13.48 -16.12 11.97
CA ALA A 36 -14.70 -15.86 11.22
C ALA A 36 -15.74 -15.08 12.04
N SER A 37 -15.98 -15.52 13.29
CA SER A 37 -16.91 -14.85 14.21
C SER A 37 -16.52 -13.40 14.49
N TYR A 38 -15.21 -13.10 14.48
CA TYR A 38 -14.74 -11.74 14.71
C TYR A 38 -15.11 -10.80 13.56
N TYR A 39 -14.82 -11.23 12.32
CA TYR A 39 -15.12 -10.42 11.14
C TYR A 39 -16.62 -10.24 10.89
N GLU A 40 -17.44 -11.20 11.31
CA GLU A 40 -18.89 -11.08 11.25
C GLU A 40 -19.43 -9.99 12.20
N LYS A 41 -18.90 -9.90 13.43
CA LYS A 41 -19.56 -9.17 14.52
C LYS A 41 -18.92 -7.83 14.89
N TRP A 42 -17.59 -7.74 14.84
CA TRP A 42 -16.86 -6.63 15.46
C TRP A 42 -15.95 -5.87 14.51
N ALA A 43 -15.77 -6.34 13.29
CA ALA A 43 -14.72 -5.80 12.45
C ALA A 43 -15.01 -4.41 11.90
N ALA A 44 -13.99 -3.57 11.98
CA ALA A 44 -14.02 -2.20 11.54
C ALA A 44 -13.83 -2.10 10.02
N THR A 45 -14.36 -1.03 9.41
CA THR A 45 -14.28 -0.83 7.96
C THR A 45 -12.85 -0.89 7.42
N TRP A 46 -11.89 -0.32 8.15
CA TRP A 46 -10.49 -0.31 7.73
C TRP A 46 -9.87 -1.72 7.64
N GLU A 47 -10.37 -2.68 8.41
CA GLU A 47 -9.88 -4.06 8.38
C GLU A 47 -10.18 -4.71 7.02
N ARG A 48 -11.24 -4.27 6.33
CA ARG A 48 -11.51 -4.72 4.95
C ARG A 48 -10.35 -4.39 4.03
N GLN A 49 -9.86 -3.15 4.05
CA GLN A 49 -8.72 -2.73 3.22
C GLN A 49 -7.45 -3.49 3.58
N MET A 50 -7.17 -3.65 4.87
CA MET A 50 -6.00 -4.41 5.33
C MET A 50 -6.02 -5.85 4.81
N LEU A 51 -7.17 -6.52 4.91
CA LEU A 51 -7.33 -7.91 4.47
C LEU A 51 -7.18 -8.08 2.95
N LEU A 52 -7.33 -7.03 2.13
CA LEU A 52 -7.06 -7.12 0.70
C LEU A 52 -5.60 -7.50 0.39
N ARG A 53 -4.69 -7.33 1.34
CA ARG A 53 -3.27 -7.71 1.22
C ARG A 53 -2.94 -9.05 1.86
N ALA A 54 -3.89 -9.68 2.55
CA ALA A 54 -3.67 -10.94 3.24
C ALA A 54 -3.48 -12.08 2.23
N ARG A 55 -2.40 -12.84 2.39
CA ARG A 55 -2.07 -14.06 1.63
C ARG A 55 -1.38 -15.08 2.54
N PRO A 56 -1.41 -16.38 2.21
CA PRO A 56 -0.61 -17.37 2.89
C PRO A 56 0.88 -16.99 2.87
N GLY A 57 1.51 -17.03 4.04
CA GLY A 57 2.94 -16.69 4.23
C GLY A 57 3.79 -17.92 4.53
N ALA A 58 3.41 -18.67 5.57
CA ALA A 58 4.06 -19.90 6.00
C ALA A 58 3.04 -20.80 6.73
N GLY A 59 3.31 -22.10 6.78
CA GLY A 59 2.45 -23.10 7.44
C GLY A 59 1.62 -23.93 6.46
N ASP A 60 0.54 -24.53 6.96
CA ASP A 60 -0.37 -25.34 6.16
C ASP A 60 -1.20 -24.46 5.22
N LEU A 61 -1.06 -24.71 3.91
CA LEU A 61 -1.71 -23.90 2.88
C LEU A 61 -3.23 -24.04 2.91
N HIS A 62 -3.74 -25.25 3.15
CA HIS A 62 -5.17 -25.52 3.18
C HIS A 62 -5.85 -24.78 4.33
N LEU A 63 -5.23 -24.77 5.51
CA LEU A 63 -5.68 -23.98 6.66
C LEU A 63 -5.67 -22.48 6.37
N ALA A 64 -4.60 -21.96 5.76
CA ALA A 64 -4.50 -20.55 5.43
C ALA A 64 -5.58 -20.13 4.40
N GLU A 65 -5.83 -20.97 3.40
CA GLU A 65 -6.89 -20.75 2.41
C GLU A 65 -8.28 -20.77 3.05
N ALA A 66 -8.55 -21.70 3.97
CA ALA A 66 -9.81 -21.75 4.71
C ALA A 66 -10.06 -20.46 5.52
N VAL A 67 -9.04 -19.95 6.22
CA VAL A 67 -9.13 -18.68 6.98
C VAL A 67 -9.43 -17.49 6.05
N LEU A 68 -8.81 -17.44 4.86
CA LEU A 68 -9.05 -16.36 3.91
C LEU A 68 -10.44 -16.47 3.26
N ALA A 69 -10.88 -17.69 2.95
CA ALA A 69 -12.22 -17.93 2.42
C ALA A 69 -13.31 -17.50 3.41
N ASP A 70 -13.14 -17.76 4.71
CA ASP A 70 -14.06 -17.31 5.75
C ASP A 70 -14.05 -15.77 5.92
N ALA A 71 -12.96 -15.10 5.57
CA ALA A 71 -12.85 -13.64 5.61
C ALA A 71 -13.39 -12.96 4.33
N ASP A 72 -13.52 -13.68 3.22
CA ASP A 72 -13.93 -13.11 1.92
C ASP A 72 -15.30 -12.43 1.93
N PRO A 73 -16.35 -12.94 2.61
CA PRO A 73 -17.63 -12.22 2.72
C PRO A 73 -17.49 -10.84 3.39
N PHE A 74 -16.52 -10.69 4.29
CA PHE A 74 -16.18 -9.40 4.90
C PHE A 74 -15.28 -8.54 3.98
N ARG A 75 -14.39 -9.14 3.19
CA ARG A 75 -13.54 -8.40 2.24
C ARG A 75 -14.33 -7.87 1.05
N TYR A 76 -15.27 -8.66 0.55
CA TYR A 76 -16.00 -8.44 -0.71
C TYR A 76 -17.52 -8.63 -0.51
N PRO A 77 -18.18 -7.76 0.28
CA PRO A 77 -19.62 -7.86 0.48
C PRO A 77 -20.37 -7.62 -0.84
N ASP A 78 -21.52 -8.27 -1.01
CA ASP A 78 -22.40 -8.04 -2.14
C ASP A 78 -22.77 -6.55 -2.25
N GLY A 79 -22.63 -5.97 -3.45
CA GLY A 79 -22.87 -4.54 -3.69
C GLY A 79 -21.74 -3.60 -3.23
N GLY A 80 -20.65 -4.14 -2.66
CA GLY A 80 -19.47 -3.36 -2.26
C GLY A 80 -19.67 -2.54 -0.97
N PRO A 81 -18.73 -1.65 -0.63
CA PRO A 81 -18.81 -0.84 0.58
C PRO A 81 -19.89 0.23 0.47
N THR A 82 -20.60 0.47 1.56
CA THR A 82 -21.57 1.58 1.68
C THR A 82 -20.88 2.94 1.57
N ARG A 83 -21.64 3.99 1.25
CA ARG A 83 -21.12 5.37 1.23
C ARG A 83 -20.47 5.80 2.55
N ALA A 84 -21.01 5.36 3.69
CA ALA A 84 -20.46 5.63 5.01
C ALA A 84 -19.09 4.96 5.20
N GLN A 85 -18.95 3.70 4.77
CA GLN A 85 -17.69 2.97 4.81
C GLN A 85 -16.63 3.60 3.91
N VAL A 86 -17.00 4.03 2.70
CA VAL A 86 -16.09 4.77 1.81
C VAL A 86 -15.61 6.08 2.45
N ALA A 87 -16.51 6.81 3.12
CA ALA A 87 -16.14 8.03 3.84
C ALA A 87 -15.20 7.75 5.02
N GLU A 88 -15.40 6.65 5.75
CA GLU A 88 -14.50 6.22 6.83
C GLU A 88 -13.10 5.88 6.30
N ILE A 89 -13.00 5.14 5.19
CA ILE A 89 -11.75 4.83 4.49
C ILE A 89 -11.02 6.13 4.09
N ARG A 90 -11.73 7.06 3.44
CA ARG A 90 -11.19 8.38 3.06
C ARG A 90 -10.67 9.16 4.27
N LYS A 91 -11.42 9.18 5.37
CA LYS A 91 -11.01 9.85 6.62
C LYS A 91 -9.77 9.21 7.22
N LEU A 92 -9.69 7.88 7.24
CA LEU A 92 -8.52 7.17 7.73
C LEU A 92 -7.28 7.49 6.89
N LYS A 93 -7.39 7.49 5.56
CA LYS A 93 -6.30 7.86 4.65
C LYS A 93 -5.77 9.26 4.94
N SER A 94 -6.67 10.24 5.00
CA SER A 94 -6.33 11.65 5.27
C SER A 94 -5.61 11.81 6.61
N ARG A 95 -6.09 11.11 7.65
CA ARG A 95 -5.43 11.10 8.95
C ARG A 95 -4.03 10.49 8.89
N MET A 96 -3.85 9.36 8.20
CA MET A 96 -2.53 8.74 8.07
C MET A 96 -1.52 9.67 7.38
N GLU A 97 -1.91 10.32 6.29
CA GLU A 97 -1.05 11.29 5.59
C GLU A 97 -0.65 12.46 6.49
N THR A 98 -1.57 12.94 7.32
CA THR A 98 -1.35 14.09 8.19
C THR A 98 -0.46 13.73 9.39
N GLU A 99 -0.66 12.55 9.98
CA GLU A 99 0.00 12.16 11.24
C GLU A 99 1.34 11.45 11.04
N ARG A 100 1.56 10.77 9.90
CA ARG A 100 2.72 9.87 9.73
C ARG A 100 3.86 10.43 8.89
N ILE A 101 3.67 11.56 8.20
CA ILE A 101 4.78 12.25 7.53
C ILE A 101 5.65 12.91 8.61
N PRO A 102 6.97 12.61 8.68
CA PRO A 102 7.84 13.21 9.69
C PRO A 102 7.86 14.74 9.62
N ARG A 103 7.91 15.40 10.78
CA ARG A 103 8.02 16.87 10.85
C ARG A 103 9.26 17.36 10.09
N GLY A 104 9.10 18.43 9.32
CA GLY A 104 10.18 19.04 8.52
C GLY A 104 10.45 18.36 7.18
N VAL A 105 9.76 17.26 6.85
CA VAL A 105 9.82 16.66 5.51
C VAL A 105 8.72 17.26 4.63
N PRO A 106 9.05 17.91 3.50
CA PRO A 106 8.04 18.37 2.54
C PRO A 106 7.28 17.17 1.96
N ARG A 107 5.94 17.28 1.87
CA ARG A 107 5.07 16.17 1.42
C ARG A 107 5.45 15.68 0.02
N GLU A 108 5.86 16.59 -0.85
CA GLU A 108 6.24 16.33 -2.23
C GLU A 108 7.54 15.51 -2.34
N ARG A 109 8.31 15.41 -1.25
CA ARG A 109 9.52 14.58 -1.17
C ARG A 109 9.27 13.23 -0.51
N HIS A 110 8.07 12.98 0.01
CA HIS A 110 7.72 11.76 0.70
C HIS A 110 7.11 10.74 -0.30
N LEU A 111 7.88 9.73 -0.67
CA LEU A 111 7.57 8.77 -1.74
C LEU A 111 6.39 7.84 -1.42
N LYS A 112 6.13 7.60 -0.13
CA LYS A 112 5.02 6.73 0.31
C LYS A 112 3.72 7.49 0.57
N LEU A 113 3.74 8.47 1.46
CA LEU A 113 2.58 9.23 1.93
C LEU A 113 2.39 10.60 1.26
N GLY A 114 3.32 11.02 0.40
CA GLY A 114 3.17 12.24 -0.37
C GLY A 114 2.15 12.08 -1.51
N PRO A 115 1.64 13.19 -2.07
CA PRO A 115 0.65 13.16 -3.14
C PRO A 115 1.12 12.33 -4.34
N GLY A 116 0.30 11.37 -4.77
CA GLY A 116 0.60 10.44 -5.85
C GLY A 116 1.67 9.40 -5.52
N GLY A 117 2.06 9.27 -4.25
CA GLY A 117 2.99 8.26 -3.78
C GLY A 117 2.38 6.86 -3.65
N LEU A 118 3.15 5.93 -3.08
CA LEU A 118 2.75 4.51 -2.98
C LEU A 118 1.41 4.31 -2.26
N SER A 119 1.19 5.03 -1.16
CA SER A 119 -0.05 4.90 -0.38
C SER A 119 -1.26 5.44 -1.15
N ASP A 120 -1.10 6.46 -1.97
CA ASP A 120 -2.19 6.99 -2.79
C ASP A 120 -2.65 5.95 -3.82
N VAL A 121 -1.69 5.36 -4.53
CA VAL A 121 -1.97 4.30 -5.51
C VAL A 121 -2.58 3.07 -4.84
N GLU A 122 -2.00 2.58 -3.73
CA GLU A 122 -2.51 1.40 -3.04
C GLU A 122 -3.95 1.60 -2.55
N TRP A 123 -4.23 2.73 -1.89
CA TRP A 123 -5.55 2.99 -1.35
C TRP A 123 -6.60 3.19 -2.45
N THR A 124 -6.22 3.81 -3.56
CA THR A 124 -7.09 3.97 -4.73
C THR A 124 -7.46 2.61 -5.31
N VAL A 125 -6.46 1.76 -5.56
CA VAL A 125 -6.68 0.41 -6.09
C VAL A 125 -7.49 -0.44 -5.11
N GLN A 126 -7.20 -0.39 -3.81
CA GLN A 126 -7.97 -1.12 -2.79
C GLN A 126 -9.42 -0.65 -2.72
N LEU A 127 -9.69 0.66 -2.79
CA LEU A 127 -11.08 1.15 -2.79
C LEU A 127 -11.85 0.65 -4.02
N LEU A 128 -11.23 0.69 -5.20
CA LEU A 128 -11.82 0.14 -6.42
C LEU A 128 -12.02 -1.38 -6.30
N GLN A 129 -11.07 -2.08 -5.69
CA GLN A 129 -11.17 -3.51 -5.41
C GLN A 129 -12.35 -3.83 -4.46
N LEU A 130 -12.58 -3.02 -3.41
CA LEU A 130 -13.73 -3.18 -2.52
C LEU A 130 -15.05 -2.93 -3.27
N ARG A 131 -15.09 -1.92 -4.15
CA ARG A 131 -16.27 -1.56 -4.93
C ARG A 131 -16.67 -2.59 -5.98
N HIS A 132 -15.71 -3.32 -6.54
CA HIS A 132 -15.95 -4.15 -7.72
C HIS A 132 -15.57 -5.62 -7.54
N GLY A 133 -14.87 -5.98 -6.45
CA GLY A 133 -14.39 -7.34 -6.21
C GLY A 133 -15.49 -8.37 -5.91
N TYR A 134 -16.69 -7.92 -5.54
CA TYR A 134 -17.85 -8.80 -5.41
C TYR A 134 -18.32 -9.29 -6.79
N GLU A 135 -18.35 -8.41 -7.79
CA GLU A 135 -18.80 -8.69 -9.17
C GLU A 135 -17.71 -9.32 -10.04
N HIS A 136 -16.45 -8.93 -9.82
CA HIS A 136 -15.31 -9.44 -10.57
C HIS A 136 -14.33 -10.20 -9.65
N PRO A 137 -14.49 -11.53 -9.48
CA PRO A 137 -13.61 -12.34 -8.63
C PRO A 137 -12.12 -12.23 -9.00
N GLY A 138 -11.80 -11.94 -10.27
CA GLY A 138 -10.43 -11.70 -10.71
C GLY A 138 -9.75 -10.52 -9.99
N LEU A 139 -10.52 -9.56 -9.45
CA LEU A 139 -10.00 -8.46 -8.65
C LEU A 139 -9.62 -8.90 -7.24
N ARG A 140 -9.93 -10.11 -6.77
CA ARG A 140 -9.61 -10.60 -5.41
C ARG A 140 -8.14 -11.03 -5.27
N ARG A 141 -7.23 -10.15 -5.71
CA ARG A 141 -5.78 -10.33 -5.74
C ARG A 141 -5.09 -9.45 -4.70
N THR A 142 -3.89 -9.86 -4.30
CA THR A 142 -3.09 -9.11 -3.33
C THR A 142 -1.99 -8.28 -3.97
N SER A 143 -1.85 -8.21 -5.31
CA SER A 143 -0.86 -7.33 -5.96
C SER A 143 -1.54 -6.03 -6.37
N THR A 144 -0.93 -4.87 -6.03
CA THR A 144 -1.49 -3.56 -6.36
C THR A 144 -1.48 -3.34 -7.87
N LEU A 145 -0.36 -3.66 -8.52
CA LEU A 145 -0.19 -3.43 -9.95
C LEU A 145 -1.02 -4.41 -10.78
N ASP A 146 -1.07 -5.70 -10.42
CA ASP A 146 -1.89 -6.68 -11.14
C ASP A 146 -3.39 -6.37 -11.02
N THR A 147 -3.81 -5.87 -9.85
CA THR A 147 -5.19 -5.42 -9.64
C THR A 147 -5.46 -4.17 -10.48
N LEU A 148 -4.54 -3.21 -10.53
CA LEU A 148 -4.66 -2.02 -11.35
C LEU A 148 -4.73 -2.34 -12.85
N GLU A 149 -3.91 -3.27 -13.32
CA GLU A 149 -3.93 -3.75 -14.70
C GLU A 149 -5.29 -4.40 -15.02
N LEU A 150 -5.82 -5.23 -14.11
CA LEU A 150 -7.14 -5.83 -14.32
C LEU A 150 -8.26 -4.78 -14.29
N LEU A 151 -8.20 -3.79 -13.40
CA LEU A 151 -9.16 -2.68 -13.38
C LEU A 151 -9.20 -1.95 -14.73
N ALA A 152 -8.04 -1.77 -15.38
CA ALA A 152 -7.98 -1.18 -16.73
C ALA A 152 -8.56 -2.10 -17.80
N LYS A 153 -8.28 -3.41 -17.73
CA LYS A 153 -8.85 -4.42 -18.66
C LYS A 153 -10.38 -4.54 -18.55
N LEU A 154 -10.92 -4.30 -17.36
CA LEU A 154 -12.35 -4.25 -17.09
C LEU A 154 -12.98 -2.88 -17.39
N GLU A 155 -12.19 -1.92 -17.88
CA GLU A 155 -12.61 -0.53 -18.16
C GLU A 155 -13.17 0.22 -16.93
N LEU A 156 -12.89 -0.27 -15.72
CA LEU A 156 -13.23 0.38 -14.46
C LEU A 156 -12.32 1.58 -14.16
N VAL A 157 -11.17 1.64 -14.82
CA VAL A 157 -10.31 2.82 -14.94
C VAL A 157 -9.83 2.93 -16.38
N THR A 158 -9.52 4.15 -16.83
CA THR A 158 -8.93 4.33 -18.16
C THR A 158 -7.50 3.79 -18.19
N ALA A 159 -7.03 3.33 -19.36
CA ALA A 159 -5.64 2.93 -19.56
C ALA A 159 -4.65 4.04 -19.13
N GLN A 160 -4.99 5.30 -19.42
CA GLN A 160 -4.16 6.43 -19.03
C GLN A 160 -4.06 6.62 -17.50
N GLN A 161 -5.16 6.46 -16.77
CA GLN A 161 -5.16 6.51 -15.30
C GLN A 161 -4.32 5.38 -14.71
N ALA A 162 -4.45 4.16 -15.24
CA ALA A 162 -3.64 3.02 -14.82
C ALA A 162 -2.14 3.25 -15.09
N THR A 163 -1.77 3.74 -16.27
CA THR A 163 -0.38 4.08 -16.59
C THR A 163 0.19 5.11 -15.63
N ARG A 164 -0.54 6.21 -15.35
CA ARG A 164 -0.06 7.27 -14.44
C ARG A 164 0.24 6.75 -13.04
N MET A 165 -0.66 5.94 -12.48
CA MET A 165 -0.47 5.35 -11.16
C MET A 165 0.65 4.30 -11.15
N SER A 166 0.76 3.47 -12.19
CA SER A 166 1.82 2.46 -12.30
C SER A 166 3.20 3.09 -12.44
N GLU A 167 3.36 4.12 -13.29
CA GLU A 167 4.61 4.86 -13.45
C GLU A 167 5.07 5.49 -12.12
N ALA A 168 4.15 6.11 -11.37
CA ALA A 168 4.45 6.69 -10.07
C ALA A 168 4.80 5.62 -9.03
N TRP A 169 4.09 4.48 -9.01
CA TRP A 169 4.40 3.35 -8.13
C TRP A 169 5.81 2.81 -8.37
N HIS A 170 6.15 2.54 -9.64
CA HIS A 170 7.48 2.06 -10.01
C HIS A 170 8.56 3.08 -9.66
N ARG A 171 8.36 4.37 -9.99
CA ARG A 171 9.31 5.43 -9.65
C ARG A 171 9.56 5.53 -8.14
N ALA A 172 8.51 5.57 -7.34
CA ALA A 172 8.61 5.66 -5.89
C ALA A 172 9.28 4.41 -5.28
N SER A 173 8.98 3.22 -5.81
CA SER A 173 9.61 1.96 -5.36
C SER A 173 11.11 1.96 -5.68
N MET A 174 11.49 2.24 -6.93
CA MET A 174 12.90 2.32 -7.35
C MET A 174 13.69 3.35 -6.53
N LEU A 175 13.10 4.49 -6.20
CA LEU A 175 13.76 5.51 -5.37
C LEU A 175 13.98 5.02 -3.94
N ARG A 176 13.02 4.32 -3.33
CA ARG A 176 13.18 3.75 -1.98
C ARG A 176 14.27 2.68 -1.96
N ASP A 177 14.34 1.86 -3.00
CA ASP A 177 15.39 0.85 -3.17
C ASP A 177 16.77 1.51 -3.36
N ALA A 178 16.86 2.52 -4.23
CA ALA A 178 18.09 3.28 -4.44
C ALA A 178 18.56 4.01 -3.16
N ILE A 179 17.63 4.56 -2.37
CA ILE A 179 17.94 5.16 -1.07
C ILE A 179 18.54 4.11 -0.12
N MET A 180 17.96 2.91 -0.06
CA MET A 180 18.51 1.83 0.77
C MET A 180 19.93 1.47 0.32
N LEU A 181 20.17 1.33 -0.98
CA LEU A 181 21.49 0.98 -1.53
C LEU A 181 22.55 2.06 -1.27
N VAL A 182 22.21 3.33 -1.42
CA VAL A 182 23.16 4.44 -1.23
C VAL A 182 23.45 4.70 0.26
N ARG A 183 22.43 4.56 1.12
CA ARG A 183 22.55 4.97 2.54
C ARG A 183 22.74 3.82 3.51
N GLY A 184 22.56 2.58 3.05
CA GLY A 184 22.49 1.40 3.91
C GLY A 184 21.26 1.38 4.85
N ARG A 185 20.28 2.26 4.63
CA ARG A 185 19.06 2.34 5.46
C ARG A 185 17.86 2.79 4.64
N ALA A 186 16.72 2.16 4.90
CA ALA A 186 15.47 2.49 4.23
C ALA A 186 14.98 3.91 4.61
N SER A 187 14.36 4.59 3.65
CA SER A 187 13.62 5.83 3.91
C SER A 187 12.49 5.98 2.90
N ASP A 188 11.37 6.54 3.37
CA ASP A 188 10.25 6.90 2.52
C ASP A 188 10.38 8.34 1.97
N SER A 189 11.49 9.03 2.22
CA SER A 189 11.71 10.43 1.82
C SER A 189 13.00 10.61 1.05
N LEU A 190 12.95 11.42 -0.01
CA LEU A 190 14.15 11.80 -0.77
C LEU A 190 15.14 12.57 0.13
N PRO A 191 16.44 12.25 0.06
CA PRO A 191 17.45 12.92 0.90
C PRO A 191 17.65 14.38 0.52
N ALA A 192 17.89 15.24 1.52
CA ALA A 192 18.20 16.65 1.29
C ALA A 192 19.67 16.91 0.93
N ASP A 193 20.58 16.00 1.31
CA ASP A 193 22.00 16.11 0.97
C ASP A 193 22.20 15.90 -0.54
N VAL A 194 22.90 16.84 -1.17
CA VAL A 194 23.11 16.89 -2.63
C VAL A 194 23.99 15.73 -3.10
N ARG A 195 24.91 15.25 -2.27
CA ARG A 195 25.79 14.11 -2.62
C ARG A 195 25.01 12.80 -2.56
N GLU A 196 24.20 12.60 -1.51
CA GLU A 196 23.28 11.46 -1.44
C GLU A 196 22.33 11.43 -2.64
N LEU A 197 21.74 12.58 -3.00
CA LEU A 197 20.84 12.68 -4.14
C LEU A 197 21.55 12.45 -5.48
N GLY A 198 22.77 12.97 -5.64
CA GLY A 198 23.61 12.72 -6.82
C GLY A 198 23.91 11.23 -7.01
N ALA A 199 24.33 10.54 -5.95
CA ALA A 199 24.57 9.10 -5.99
C ALA A 199 23.31 8.29 -6.35
N ILE A 200 22.14 8.68 -5.82
CA ILE A 200 20.86 8.06 -6.20
C ILE A 200 20.54 8.29 -7.67
N ALA A 201 20.76 9.50 -8.18
CA ALA A 201 20.52 9.81 -9.59
C ALA A 201 21.44 8.99 -10.51
N GLU A 202 22.73 8.94 -10.20
CA GLU A 202 23.69 8.12 -10.96
C GLU A 202 23.35 6.63 -10.92
N LEU A 203 22.95 6.09 -9.76
CA LEU A 203 22.49 4.71 -9.63
C LEU A 203 21.26 4.40 -10.50
N LEU A 204 20.38 5.38 -10.70
CA LEU A 204 19.18 5.26 -11.53
C LEU A 204 19.43 5.62 -13.01
N GLY A 205 20.70 5.77 -13.43
CA GLY A 205 21.08 5.96 -14.82
C GLY A 205 21.12 7.43 -15.29
N TYR A 206 20.96 8.40 -14.40
CA TYR A 206 21.22 9.81 -14.71
C TYR A 206 22.73 10.08 -14.73
N ARG A 207 23.19 11.08 -15.48
CA ARG A 207 24.62 11.47 -15.47
C ARG A 207 24.95 12.26 -14.21
N SER A 208 26.25 12.36 -13.91
CA SER A 208 26.70 13.21 -12.81
C SER A 208 26.27 14.66 -13.04
N GLY A 209 25.74 15.28 -11.99
CA GLY A 209 25.13 16.62 -12.05
C GLY A 209 23.66 16.67 -12.49
N GLU A 210 23.04 15.54 -12.86
CA GLU A 210 21.65 15.49 -13.33
C GLU A 210 20.62 15.15 -12.23
N ALA A 211 20.99 15.30 -10.95
CA ALA A 211 20.11 15.06 -9.82
C ALA A 211 18.81 15.89 -9.86
N SER A 212 18.85 17.10 -10.43
CA SER A 212 17.66 17.93 -10.64
C SER A 212 16.66 17.29 -11.61
N TRP A 213 17.14 16.65 -12.69
CA TRP A 213 16.29 15.95 -13.65
C TRP A 213 15.53 14.78 -13.01
N LEU A 214 16.21 14.00 -12.16
CA LEU A 214 15.56 12.96 -11.37
C LEU A 214 14.41 13.53 -10.52
N LEU A 215 14.66 14.65 -9.83
CA LEU A 215 13.62 15.28 -8.99
C LEU A 215 12.44 15.75 -9.83
N ASP A 216 12.68 16.39 -10.97
CA ASP A 216 11.64 16.93 -11.83
C ASP A 216 10.82 15.82 -12.51
N ASP A 217 11.47 14.75 -12.96
CA ASP A 217 10.81 13.55 -13.46
C ASP A 217 9.93 12.91 -12.40
N THR A 218 10.46 12.76 -11.18
CA THR A 218 9.73 12.19 -10.05
C THR A 218 8.50 13.03 -9.71
N ARG A 219 8.67 14.35 -9.57
CA ARG A 219 7.56 15.28 -9.30
C ARG A 219 6.49 15.22 -10.40
N ARG A 220 6.89 15.14 -11.67
CA ARG A 220 5.97 15.05 -12.80
C ARG A 220 5.12 13.78 -12.71
N LEU A 221 5.73 12.62 -12.45
CA LEU A 221 5.01 11.35 -12.33
C LEU A 221 4.07 11.35 -11.12
N MET A 222 4.56 11.77 -9.95
CA MET A 222 3.76 11.84 -8.72
C MET A 222 2.59 12.80 -8.88
N ARG A 223 2.77 13.97 -9.50
CA ARG A 223 1.66 14.92 -9.76
C ARG A 223 0.57 14.31 -10.65
N ARG A 224 0.95 13.67 -11.76
CA ARG A 224 -0.02 13.01 -12.66
C ARG A 224 -0.78 11.89 -11.96
N SER A 225 -0.11 11.13 -11.09
CA SER A 225 -0.77 10.12 -10.27
C SER A 225 -1.70 10.76 -9.23
N ALA A 226 -1.30 11.86 -8.61
CA ALA A 226 -2.13 12.59 -7.64
C ALA A 226 -3.42 13.13 -8.26
N GLU A 227 -3.36 13.65 -9.49
CA GLU A 227 -4.55 14.06 -10.27
C GLU A 227 -5.51 12.88 -10.48
N THR A 228 -4.99 11.73 -10.90
CA THR A 228 -5.79 10.50 -11.06
C THR A 228 -6.37 9.99 -9.74
N VAL A 229 -5.62 10.08 -8.64
CA VAL A 229 -6.09 9.70 -7.30
C VAL A 229 -7.20 10.66 -6.83
N ASP A 230 -7.11 11.94 -7.15
CA ASP A 230 -8.16 12.91 -6.82
C ASP A 230 -9.48 12.57 -7.52
N GLU A 231 -9.43 12.22 -8.81
CA GLU A 231 -10.58 11.74 -9.56
C GLU A 231 -11.15 10.43 -8.98
N LEU A 232 -10.31 9.39 -8.87
CA LEU A 232 -10.75 8.02 -8.58
C LEU A 232 -10.99 7.74 -7.11
N PHE A 233 -10.23 8.37 -6.20
CA PHE A 233 -10.33 8.10 -4.78
C PHE A 233 -11.11 9.17 -4.02
N TRP A 234 -10.98 10.46 -4.34
CA TRP A 234 -11.61 11.53 -3.55
C TRP A 234 -12.96 11.99 -4.11
N ARG A 235 -13.09 12.12 -5.44
CA ARG A 235 -14.29 12.68 -6.09
C ARG A 235 -15.31 11.66 -6.57
N SER A 236 -14.92 10.39 -6.70
CA SER A 236 -15.79 9.26 -7.05
C SER A 236 -16.80 8.86 -5.96
#